data_AF-A0A536ZXK2-F1
#
_entry.id   AF-A0A536ZXK2-F1
#
_cell.length_a   1.000
_cell.length_b   1.000
_cell.length_c   1.000
_cell.angle_alpha   90.00
_cell.angle_beta   90.00
_cell.angle_gamma   90.00
#
_symmetry.space_group_name_H-M   'P 1'
#
loop_
_entity.id
_entity.type
_entity.pdbx_description
1 polymer ?
#
loop_
_entity_poly.entity_id
_entity_poly.type
_entity_poly.pdbx_seq_one_letter_code
_entity_poly.pdbx_strand_id
1 'polypeptide(L)'
;MSDRPSLLDELRAQYEAARQSPHEHADVPGFQAIDAQLRKAFRWLEKAVAYLDGLKPPIEHRFDLGHGLVFESPRLGRAYVGQHERRIVGFPVVDEINIYYEITAAKPLTVEVAFGGEASVEKTLDEAGLQYTSRRM
;
A
#
# COMPACT_ATOMS: atom_id res chain seq x y z
N MET A 1 -49.46 38.52 -16.46
CA MET A 1 -48.35 37.77 -17.09
C MET A 1 -47.41 37.39 -15.96
N SER A 2 -47.51 36.15 -15.48
CA SER A 2 -46.72 35.68 -14.34
C SER A 2 -45.32 35.35 -14.81
N ASP A 3 -44.38 36.25 -14.52
CA ASP A 3 -42.95 36.07 -14.75
C ASP A 3 -42.39 35.19 -13.62
N ARG A 4 -42.70 33.88 -13.70
CA ARG A 4 -42.01 32.89 -12.87
C ARG A 4 -40.63 32.70 -13.50
N PRO A 5 -39.53 32.92 -12.75
CA PRO A 5 -38.22 32.58 -13.27
C PRO A 5 -38.24 31.12 -13.72
N SER A 6 -37.66 30.84 -14.89
CA SER A 6 -37.66 29.47 -15.38
C SER A 6 -36.93 28.59 -14.36
N LEU A 7 -37.36 27.34 -14.19
CA LEU A 7 -36.69 26.39 -13.29
C LEU A 7 -35.16 26.33 -13.55
N LEU A 8 -34.74 26.57 -14.79
CA LEU A 8 -33.33 26.64 -15.17
C LEU A 8 -32.61 27.88 -14.62
N ASP A 9 -33.29 29.01 -14.50
CA ASP A 9 -32.76 30.22 -13.87
C ASP A 9 -32.62 30.04 -12.36
N GLU A 10 -33.58 29.37 -11.73
CA GLU A 10 -33.49 28.99 -10.32
C GLU A 10 -32.36 27.99 -10.07
N LEU A 11 -32.23 26.94 -10.90
CA LEU A 11 -31.13 25.98 -10.80
C LEU A 11 -29.77 26.63 -11.05
N ARG A 12 -29.68 27.56 -12.00
CA ARG A 12 -28.46 28.32 -12.29
C ARG A 12 -28.10 29.27 -11.14
N ALA A 13 -29.09 29.95 -10.55
CA ALA A 13 -28.87 30.78 -9.38
C ALA A 13 -28.45 29.95 -8.16
N GLN A 14 -29.04 28.77 -7.95
CA GLN A 14 -28.64 27.84 -6.90
C GLN A 14 -27.22 27.29 -7.11
N TYR A 15 -26.85 26.98 -8.35
CA TYR A 15 -25.50 26.53 -8.70
C TYR A 15 -24.46 27.64 -8.47
N GLU A 16 -24.72 28.86 -8.93
CA GLU A 16 -23.83 30.00 -8.70
C GLU A 16 -23.78 30.38 -7.21
N ALA A 17 -24.88 30.30 -6.48
CA ALA A 17 -24.89 30.50 -5.03
C ALA A 17 -24.12 29.40 -4.28
N ALA A 18 -24.19 28.14 -4.71
CA ALA A 18 -23.39 27.05 -4.14
C ALA A 18 -21.89 27.19 -4.48
N ARG A 19 -21.57 27.75 -5.65
CA ARG A 19 -20.20 28.06 -6.08
C ARG A 19 -19.61 29.27 -5.34
N GLN A 20 -20.45 30.27 -5.06
CA GLN A 20 -20.07 31.51 -4.38
C GLN A 20 -20.17 31.41 -2.87
N SER A 21 -20.94 30.45 -2.33
CA SER A 21 -20.89 30.09 -0.92
C SER A 21 -19.46 29.66 -0.65
N PRO A 22 -18.66 30.51 0.03
CA PRO A 22 -17.35 30.11 0.45
C PRO A 22 -17.66 29.06 1.49
N HIS A 23 -17.57 27.79 1.10
CA HIS A 23 -17.55 26.71 2.05
C HIS A 23 -16.51 27.15 3.08
N GLU A 24 -16.99 27.41 4.30
CA GLU A 24 -16.17 27.58 5.48
C GLU A 24 -15.45 26.23 5.68
N HIS A 25 -14.42 26.01 4.87
CA HIS A 25 -13.46 24.92 4.96
C HIS A 25 -12.15 25.54 5.46
N ALA A 26 -12.25 26.45 6.43
CA ALA A 26 -11.09 27.08 7.05
C ALA A 26 -10.14 26.02 7.66
N ASP A 27 -10.65 24.84 7.99
CA ASP A 27 -9.88 23.76 8.63
C ASP A 27 -9.47 22.62 7.70
N VAL A 28 -9.86 22.62 6.42
CA VAL A 28 -9.45 21.57 5.46
C VAL A 28 -8.34 22.10 4.57
N PRO A 29 -7.11 21.55 4.65
CA PRO A 29 -6.01 21.98 3.80
C PRO A 29 -6.39 21.82 2.33
N GLY A 30 -6.11 22.85 1.51
CA GLY A 30 -6.31 22.77 0.07
C GLY A 30 -5.47 21.64 -0.55
N PHE A 31 -5.90 21.10 -1.70
CA PHE A 31 -5.25 19.96 -2.36
C PHE A 31 -3.75 20.17 -2.61
N GLN A 32 -3.28 21.41 -2.82
CA GLN A 32 -1.86 21.74 -2.99
C GLN A 32 -1.06 21.53 -1.70
N ALA A 33 -1.65 21.86 -0.54
CA ALA A 33 -1.00 21.66 0.76
C ALA A 33 -0.95 20.17 1.10
N ILE A 34 -2.02 19.42 0.81
CA ILE A 34 -2.07 17.96 0.96
C ILE A 34 -1.03 17.31 0.05
N ASP A 35 -0.95 17.69 -1.23
CA ASP A 35 0.05 17.18 -2.16
C ASP A 35 1.48 17.46 -1.70
N ALA A 36 1.77 18.69 -1.24
CA ALA A 36 3.09 19.03 -0.72
C ALA A 36 3.48 18.16 0.50
N GLN A 37 2.51 17.89 1.39
CA GLN A 37 2.70 17.04 2.55
C GLN A 37 2.91 15.57 2.14
N LEU A 38 2.11 15.04 1.21
CA LEU A 38 2.26 13.69 0.70
C LEU A 38 3.59 13.50 -0.02
N ARG A 39 4.03 14.44 -0.86
CA ARG A 39 5.35 14.39 -1.51
C ARG A 39 6.50 14.46 -0.50
N LYS A 40 6.32 15.19 0.60
CA LYS A 40 7.29 15.19 1.72
C LYS A 40 7.31 13.83 2.42
N ALA A 41 6.15 13.25 2.70
CA ALA A 41 6.02 11.93 3.30
C ALA A 41 6.63 10.84 2.41
N PHE A 42 6.34 10.86 1.11
CA PHE A 42 6.91 9.94 0.12
C PHE A 42 8.45 9.96 0.16
N ARG A 43 9.07 11.14 0.06
CA ARG A 43 10.54 11.26 0.13
C ARG A 43 11.14 10.82 1.46
N TRP A 44 10.41 11.02 2.55
CA TRP A 44 10.85 10.54 3.86
C TRP A 44 10.77 9.00 3.93
N LEU A 45 9.66 8.42 3.46
CA LEU A 45 9.45 6.97 3.41
C LEU A 45 10.46 6.29 2.48
N GLU A 46 10.73 6.87 1.31
CA GLU A 46 11.74 6.39 0.37
C GLU A 46 13.11 6.28 1.05
N LYS A 47 13.53 7.31 1.80
CA LYS A 47 14.80 7.29 2.55
C LYS A 47 14.78 6.27 3.68
N ALA A 48 13.69 6.19 4.44
CA ALA A 48 13.55 5.25 5.54
C ALA A 48 13.61 3.80 5.03
N VAL A 49 12.89 3.50 3.96
CA VAL A 49 12.87 2.18 3.32
C VAL A 49 14.23 1.84 2.72
N ALA A 50 14.89 2.78 2.03
CA ALA A 50 16.26 2.55 1.52
C ALA A 50 17.26 2.25 2.66
N TYR A 51 17.11 2.92 3.81
CA TYR A 51 17.93 2.63 4.98
C TYR A 51 17.65 1.23 5.55
N LEU A 52 16.37 0.85 5.65
CA LEU A 52 15.97 -0.47 6.10
C LEU A 52 16.42 -1.60 5.15
N ASP A 53 16.37 -1.36 3.84
CA ASP A 53 16.85 -2.30 2.81
C ASP A 53 18.36 -2.55 2.93
N GLY A 54 19.13 -1.52 3.28
CA GLY A 54 20.57 -1.66 3.56
C GLY A 54 20.89 -2.38 4.87
N LEU A 55 20.08 -2.17 5.92
CA LEU A 55 20.32 -2.73 7.24
C LEU A 55 19.82 -4.18 7.38
N LYS A 56 18.76 -4.54 6.63
CA LYS A 56 18.06 -5.84 6.70
C LYS A 56 17.79 -6.30 8.14
N PRO A 57 17.06 -5.47 8.92
CA PRO A 57 16.86 -5.74 10.33
C PRO A 57 16.15 -7.08 10.55
N PRO A 58 16.47 -7.78 11.65
CA PRO A 58 15.62 -8.85 12.13
C PRO A 58 14.28 -8.25 12.56
N ILE A 59 13.21 -8.94 12.21
CA ILE A 59 11.84 -8.65 12.64
C ILE A 59 11.60 -9.55 13.85
N GLU A 60 11.37 -8.94 15.01
CA GLU A 60 11.02 -9.64 16.26
C GLU A 60 9.56 -10.14 16.21
N HIS A 61 9.26 -10.96 15.22
CA HIS A 61 7.98 -11.60 15.03
C HIS A 61 8.18 -13.05 14.59
N ARG A 62 7.39 -13.95 15.17
CA ARG A 62 7.36 -15.36 14.79
C ARG A 62 6.22 -15.57 13.80
N PHE A 63 6.55 -15.87 12.56
CA PHE A 63 5.54 -16.28 11.58
C PHE A 63 5.40 -17.80 11.63
N ASP A 64 4.20 -18.25 11.97
CA ASP A 64 3.81 -19.65 11.88
C ASP A 64 3.07 -19.86 10.56
N LEU A 65 3.62 -20.69 9.68
CA LEU A 65 3.05 -21.03 8.38
C LEU A 65 2.17 -22.28 8.45
N GLY A 66 2.01 -22.88 9.63
CA GLY A 66 1.41 -24.19 9.80
C GLY A 66 2.36 -25.34 9.45
N HIS A 67 1.91 -26.58 9.66
CA HIS A 67 2.65 -27.81 9.30
C HIS A 67 4.06 -27.95 9.91
N GLY A 68 4.33 -27.26 11.03
CA GLY A 68 5.64 -27.25 11.69
C GLY A 68 6.66 -26.27 11.10
N LEU A 69 6.25 -25.45 10.13
CA LEU A 69 7.09 -24.41 9.53
C LEU A 69 6.98 -23.10 10.31
N VAL A 70 8.07 -22.74 10.97
CA VAL A 70 8.18 -21.51 11.74
C VAL A 70 9.38 -20.71 11.27
N PHE A 71 9.16 -19.46 10.88
CA PHE A 71 10.25 -18.52 10.66
C PHE A 71 10.72 -17.97 12.01
N GLU A 72 11.85 -18.47 12.48
CA GLU A 72 12.56 -17.86 13.61
C GLU A 72 13.41 -16.67 13.10
N SER A 73 13.19 -15.49 13.67
CA SER A 73 13.91 -14.25 13.33
C SER A 73 13.90 -13.89 11.83
N PRO A 74 12.72 -13.78 11.19
CA PRO A 74 12.58 -13.28 9.82
C PRO A 74 13.30 -11.92 9.64
N ARG A 75 13.80 -11.65 8.44
CA ARG A 75 14.49 -10.40 8.10
C ARG A 75 13.79 -9.69 6.96
N LEU A 76 13.89 -8.36 6.96
CA LEU A 76 13.50 -7.59 5.79
C LEU A 76 14.42 -7.97 4.60
N GLY A 77 13.81 -8.46 3.51
CA GLY A 77 14.50 -8.90 2.31
C GLY A 77 14.77 -7.74 1.35
N ARG A 78 13.67 -7.24 0.76
CA ARG A 78 13.63 -6.05 -0.09
C ARG A 78 12.42 -5.20 0.27
N ALA A 79 12.54 -3.89 0.15
CA ALA A 79 11.39 -3.01 0.28
C ALA A 79 11.49 -1.81 -0.68
N TYR A 80 10.35 -1.33 -1.15
CA TYR A 80 10.27 -0.16 -2.02
C TYR A 80 8.98 0.62 -1.79
N VAL A 81 9.01 1.90 -2.11
CA VAL A 81 7.88 2.81 -1.96
C VAL A 81 7.39 3.22 -3.34
N GLY A 82 6.10 3.02 -3.59
CA GLY A 82 5.40 3.53 -4.76
C GLY A 82 4.50 4.70 -4.39
N GLN A 83 4.17 5.52 -5.39
CA GLN A 83 3.13 6.53 -5.26
C GLN A 83 2.17 6.42 -6.43
N HIS A 84 0.89 6.67 -6.16
CA HIS A 84 -0.12 6.83 -7.18
C HIS A 84 -0.52 8.30 -7.27
N GLU A 85 -0.54 8.84 -8.49
CA GLU A 85 -0.94 10.21 -8.76
C GLU A 85 -2.29 10.24 -9.46
N ARG A 86 -3.15 11.16 -9.04
CA ARG A 86 -4.46 11.45 -9.63
C ARG A 86 -4.52 12.92 -10.05
N ARG A 87 -5.32 13.24 -11.06
CA ARG A 87 -5.53 14.64 -11.47
C ARG A 87 -6.72 15.26 -10.75
N ILE A 88 -6.49 16.40 -10.08
CA ILE A 88 -7.52 17.26 -9.51
C ILE A 88 -7.46 18.61 -10.21
N VAL A 89 -8.55 19.00 -10.90
CA VAL A 89 -8.63 20.27 -11.67
C VAL A 89 -7.43 20.47 -12.62
N GLY A 90 -6.97 19.37 -13.24
CA GLY A 90 -5.82 19.38 -14.17
C GLY A 90 -4.43 19.29 -13.51
N PHE A 91 -4.32 19.39 -12.19
CA PHE A 91 -3.06 19.25 -11.46
C PHE A 91 -2.82 17.79 -11.03
N PRO A 92 -1.66 17.17 -11.34
CA PRO A 92 -1.30 15.87 -10.81
C PRO A 92 -0.98 16.01 -9.31
N VAL A 93 -1.76 15.35 -8.48
CA VAL A 93 -1.56 15.27 -7.03
C VAL A 93 -1.31 13.84 -6.62
N VAL A 94 -0.50 13.63 -5.59
CA VAL A 94 -0.35 12.32 -4.96
C VAL A 94 -1.66 11.97 -4.27
N ASP A 95 -2.21 10.80 -4.58
CA ASP A 95 -3.46 10.27 -4.02
C ASP A 95 -3.15 9.19 -2.99
N GLU A 96 -2.13 8.36 -3.26
CA GLU A 96 -1.75 7.22 -2.43
C GLU A 96 -0.24 7.02 -2.40
N ILE A 97 0.28 6.55 -1.27
CA ILE A 97 1.64 6.07 -1.11
C ILE A 97 1.58 4.61 -0.66
N ASN A 98 2.17 3.71 -1.43
CA ASN A 98 2.17 2.27 -1.17
C ASN A 98 3.57 1.80 -0.78
N ILE A 99 3.66 0.97 0.26
CA ILE A 99 4.91 0.34 0.68
C ILE A 99 4.82 -1.14 0.38
N TYR A 100 5.77 -1.62 -0.40
CA TYR A 100 5.90 -3.02 -0.76
C TYR A 100 7.15 -3.57 -0.11
N TYR A 101 7.05 -4.76 0.50
CA TYR A 101 8.17 -5.39 1.16
C TYR A 101 8.11 -6.90 1.05
N GLU A 102 9.28 -7.51 1.11
CA GLU A 102 9.51 -8.95 1.17
C GLU A 102 10.10 -9.29 2.54
N ILE A 103 9.54 -10.32 3.17
CA ILE A 103 10.10 -10.90 4.39
C ILE A 103 10.80 -12.20 4.01
N THR A 104 12.04 -12.34 4.46
CA THR A 104 12.90 -13.49 4.16
C THR A 104 13.28 -14.22 5.43
N ALA A 105 13.42 -15.55 5.35
CA ALA A 105 13.97 -16.33 6.46
C ALA A 105 15.44 -15.98 6.68
N ALA A 106 15.90 -15.92 7.94
CA ALA A 106 17.31 -15.70 8.24
C ALA A 106 18.22 -16.83 7.73
N LYS A 107 17.67 -18.06 7.59
CA LYS A 107 18.34 -19.24 7.04
C LYS A 107 17.35 -20.05 6.20
N PRO A 108 17.80 -20.78 5.17
CA PRO A 108 16.95 -21.72 4.45
C PRO A 108 16.38 -22.78 5.41
N LEU A 109 15.06 -22.96 5.38
CA LEU A 109 14.39 -24.01 6.14
C LEU A 109 14.45 -25.31 5.35
N THR A 110 14.77 -26.41 6.03
CA THR A 110 14.72 -27.77 5.44
C THR A 110 13.52 -28.50 6.02
N VAL A 111 12.69 -29.07 5.15
CA VAL A 111 11.52 -29.87 5.53
C VAL A 111 11.74 -31.28 5.00
N GLU A 112 11.71 -32.26 5.90
CA GLU A 112 11.66 -33.66 5.51
C GLU A 112 10.21 -34.03 5.23
N VAL A 113 9.93 -34.49 4.01
CA VAL A 113 8.60 -34.88 3.58
C VAL A 113 8.57 -36.40 3.44
N ALA A 114 7.58 -37.03 4.06
CA ALA A 114 7.37 -38.46 3.90
C ALA A 114 7.04 -38.79 2.44
N PHE A 115 7.53 -39.95 1.98
CA PHE A 115 7.31 -40.41 0.61
C PHE A 115 5.81 -40.48 0.28
N GLY A 116 5.40 -39.82 -0.80
CA GLY A 116 3.99 -39.70 -1.22
C GLY A 116 3.23 -38.51 -0.63
N GLY A 117 3.85 -37.73 0.25
CA GLY A 117 3.29 -36.49 0.82
C GLY A 117 3.72 -35.20 0.09
N GLU A 118 4.59 -35.31 -0.92
CA GLU A 118 5.24 -34.17 -1.57
C GLU A 118 4.23 -33.23 -2.23
N ALA A 119 3.25 -33.79 -2.95
CA ALA A 119 2.23 -33.00 -3.65
C ALA A 119 1.38 -32.15 -2.71
N SER A 120 1.13 -32.61 -1.48
CA SER A 120 0.38 -31.82 -0.50
C SER A 120 1.22 -30.66 0.03
N VAL A 121 2.51 -30.90 0.27
CA VAL A 121 3.42 -29.87 0.81
C VAL A 121 3.72 -28.82 -0.25
N GLU A 122 4.01 -29.23 -1.49
CA GLU A 122 4.23 -28.30 -2.62
C GLU A 122 3.03 -27.39 -2.82
N LYS A 123 1.81 -27.94 -2.82
CA LYS A 123 0.57 -27.15 -2.93
C LYS A 123 0.46 -26.11 -1.81
N THR A 124 0.76 -26.47 -0.56
CA THR A 124 0.69 -25.53 0.56
C THR A 124 1.76 -24.44 0.47
N LEU A 125 2.98 -24.78 0.02
CA LEU A 125 4.03 -23.80 -0.22
C LEU A 125 3.65 -22.81 -1.34
N ASP A 126 3.02 -23.32 -2.42
CA ASP A 126 2.51 -22.49 -3.51
C ASP A 126 1.37 -21.57 -3.05
N GLU A 127 0.41 -22.07 -2.27
CA GLU A 127 -0.69 -21.28 -1.68
C GLU A 127 -0.17 -20.19 -0.74
N ALA A 128 0.94 -20.46 -0.03
CA ALA A 128 1.62 -19.50 0.81
C ALA A 128 2.55 -18.54 0.03
N GLY A 129 2.70 -18.73 -1.29
CA GLY A 129 3.56 -17.90 -2.15
C GLY A 129 5.06 -18.04 -1.83
N LEU A 130 5.48 -19.17 -1.26
CA LEU A 130 6.85 -19.40 -0.82
C LEU A 130 7.70 -19.97 -1.95
N GLN A 131 8.96 -19.52 -2.04
CA GLN A 131 9.94 -20.10 -2.95
C GLN A 131 10.64 -21.30 -2.29
N TYR A 132 10.72 -22.43 -3.00
CA TYR A 132 11.35 -23.66 -2.50
C TYR A 132 12.17 -24.38 -3.58
N THR A 133 13.01 -25.31 -3.14
CA THR A 133 13.73 -26.24 -4.01
C THR A 133 13.52 -27.65 -3.45
N SER A 134 13.02 -28.57 -4.28
CA SER A 134 12.86 -29.97 -3.89
C SER A 134 14.09 -30.78 -4.31
N ARG A 135 14.56 -31.66 -3.42
CA ARG A 135 15.60 -32.63 -3.71
C ARG A 135 15.15 -33.99 -3.20
N ARG A 136 15.10 -34.99 -4.09
CA ARG A 136 14.91 -36.39 -3.69
C ARG A 136 16.23 -36.92 -3.15
N MET A 137 16.21 -37.42 -1.92
CA MET A 137 17.29 -38.24 -1.34
C MET A 137 16.90 -39.70 -1.36
#